data_AF-M2PSY9-F1
#
_entry.id   AF-M2PSY9-F1
#
_cell.length_a   1.000
_cell.length_b   1.000
_cell.length_c   1.000
_cell.angle_alpha   90.00
_cell.angle_beta   90.00
_cell.angle_gamma   90.00
#
_symmetry.space_group_name_H-M   'P 1'
#
loop_
_entity.id
_entity.type
_entity.pdbx_description
1 polymer ?
#
loop_
_entity_poly.entity_id
_entity_poly.type
_entity_poly.pdbx_seq_one_letter_code
_entity_poly.pdbx_strand_id
1 'polypeptide(L)'
;MKGFARLGTNVLALWIWIPLLPIAITWGAPRPAGWGPLTALAVAALLTLAVWSVFKALGFEIAPHTTTVSGAIVVLTFTFGALMHLGWLLVAGVCWSLVARGERTYPEAAAGVLLGILVGGLGYWLTIIVIYFDR
;
A
#
# COMPACT_ATOMS: atom_id res chain seq x y z
N MET A 1 10.50 -1.34 24.14
CA MET A 1 9.67 -2.04 23.13
C MET A 1 8.57 -1.16 22.53
N LYS A 2 7.73 -0.47 23.34
CA LYS A 2 6.65 0.41 22.84
C LYS A 2 7.10 1.55 21.91
N GLY A 3 8.30 2.12 22.15
CA GLY A 3 8.87 3.17 21.29
C GLY A 3 9.28 2.68 19.90
N PHE A 4 9.85 1.47 19.79
CA PHE A 4 10.24 0.89 18.50
C PHE A 4 9.01 0.48 17.66
N ALA A 5 7.96 -0.05 18.31
CA ALA A 5 6.69 -0.32 17.63
C ALA A 5 5.99 0.96 17.15
N ARG A 6 6.13 2.06 17.89
CA ARG A 6 5.63 3.38 17.49
C ARG A 6 6.44 3.98 16.34
N LEU A 7 7.77 3.79 16.36
CA LEU A 7 8.67 4.14 15.25
C LEU A 7 8.31 3.33 14.01
N GLY A 8 8.06 2.03 14.14
CA GLY A 8 7.54 1.17 13.08
C GLY A 8 6.31 1.80 12.44
N THR A 9 5.25 2.07 13.21
CA THR A 9 4.05 2.72 12.65
C THR A 9 4.26 4.16 12.17
N ASN A 10 5.24 4.94 12.64
CA ASN A 10 5.45 6.34 12.23
C ASN A 10 6.41 6.49 11.05
N VAL A 11 7.38 5.59 10.90
CA VAL A 11 8.34 5.53 9.79
C VAL A 11 7.79 4.68 8.65
N LEU A 12 7.06 3.60 8.96
CA LEU A 12 6.24 2.85 8.01
C LEU A 12 4.86 3.48 7.79
N ALA A 13 4.48 4.48 8.60
CA ALA A 13 3.29 5.25 8.29
C ALA A 13 3.43 5.76 6.87
N LEU A 14 2.33 5.62 6.17
CA LEU A 14 1.97 6.26 4.92
C LEU A 14 2.72 7.57 4.64
N TRP A 15 2.97 8.42 5.64
CA TRP A 15 3.62 9.73 5.52
C TRP A 15 5.06 9.77 5.00
N ILE A 16 5.88 8.73 5.17
CA ILE A 16 7.20 8.69 4.51
C ILE A 16 7.03 8.17 3.09
N TRP A 17 6.22 7.13 2.88
CA TRP A 17 6.02 6.54 1.56
C TRP A 17 5.20 7.42 0.61
N ILE A 18 4.22 8.19 1.09
CA ILE A 18 3.41 9.14 0.32
C ILE A 18 4.27 10.16 -0.43
N PRO A 19 5.32 10.77 0.15
CA PRO A 19 6.24 11.63 -0.59
C PRO A 19 7.42 10.87 -1.21
N LEU A 20 7.96 9.84 -0.55
CA LEU A 20 9.12 9.12 -1.07
C LEU A 20 8.80 8.34 -2.35
N LEU A 21 7.57 7.85 -2.50
CA LEU A 21 7.12 7.13 -3.70
C LEU A 21 7.00 8.03 -4.92
N PRO A 22 6.29 9.18 -4.85
CA PRO A 22 6.31 10.15 -5.93
C PRO A 22 7.71 10.60 -6.29
N ILE A 23 8.57 10.84 -5.30
CA ILE A 23 9.97 11.24 -5.56
C ILE A 23 10.71 10.11 -6.29
N ALA A 24 10.63 8.87 -5.81
CA ALA A 24 11.27 7.72 -6.46
C ALA A 24 10.73 7.47 -7.88
N ILE A 25 9.41 7.63 -8.10
CA ILE A 25 8.79 7.48 -9.41
C ILE A 25 9.22 8.60 -10.37
N THR A 26 9.25 9.85 -9.90
CA THR A 26 9.67 11.00 -10.71
C THR A 26 11.17 10.98 -11.04
N TRP A 27 12.00 10.33 -10.21
CA TRP A 27 13.44 10.22 -10.43
C TRP A 27 13.82 8.99 -11.28
N GLY A 28 13.09 7.88 -11.14
CA GLY A 28 13.39 6.61 -11.80
C GLY A 28 12.74 6.42 -13.18
N ALA A 29 11.69 7.18 -13.53
CA ALA A 29 10.96 6.99 -14.78
C ALA A 29 11.40 7.97 -15.89
N PRO A 30 11.79 7.49 -17.09
CA PRO A 30 12.02 8.38 -18.23
C PRO A 30 10.72 9.11 -18.61
N ARG A 31 10.77 10.44 -18.75
CA ARG A 31 9.63 11.24 -19.24
C ARG A 31 9.31 10.79 -20.68
N PRO A 32 8.06 10.38 -21.00
CA PRO A 32 6.78 10.72 -20.37
C PRO A 32 6.07 9.58 -19.58
N ALA A 33 6.76 8.47 -19.28
CA ALA A 33 6.14 7.25 -18.71
C ALA A 33 5.85 7.31 -17.20
N GLY A 34 6.37 8.29 -16.46
CA GLY A 34 6.24 8.38 -14.99
C GLY A 34 4.85 8.72 -14.46
N TRP A 35 3.94 9.25 -15.28
CA TRP A 35 2.60 9.66 -14.84
C TRP A 35 1.64 8.47 -14.61
N GLY A 36 1.72 7.43 -15.44
CA GLY A 36 0.85 6.25 -15.31
C GLY A 36 1.02 5.49 -13.99
N PRO A 37 2.25 5.26 -13.52
CA PRO A 37 2.48 4.65 -12.22
C PRO A 37 2.08 5.55 -11.04
N LEU A 38 2.26 6.87 -11.15
CA LEU A 38 1.81 7.83 -10.14
C LEU A 38 0.28 7.82 -10.01
N THR A 39 -0.44 7.84 -11.13
CA THR A 39 -1.90 7.75 -11.12
C THR A 39 -2.35 6.39 -10.61
N ALA A 40 -1.70 5.30 -10.99
CA ALA A 40 -2.03 3.96 -10.50
C ALA A 40 -1.85 3.84 -8.98
N LEU A 41 -0.79 4.44 -8.44
CA LEU A 41 -0.52 4.44 -7.02
C LEU A 41 -1.52 5.32 -6.25
N ALA A 42 -1.88 6.48 -6.80
CA ALA A 42 -2.92 7.35 -6.23
C ALA A 42 -4.31 6.69 -6.25
N VAL A 43 -4.68 6.06 -7.37
CA VAL A 43 -5.95 5.32 -7.50
C VAL A 43 -5.98 4.13 -6.54
N ALA A 44 -4.90 3.35 -6.45
CA ALA A 44 -4.82 2.23 -5.51
C ALA A 44 -4.94 2.70 -4.04
N ALA A 45 -4.34 3.82 -3.69
CA ALA A 45 -4.45 4.41 -2.34
C ALA A 45 -5.90 4.86 -2.03
N LEU A 46 -6.54 5.57 -2.96
CA LEU A 46 -7.92 6.02 -2.82
C LEU A 46 -8.91 4.85 -2.75
N LEU A 47 -8.75 3.84 -3.61
CA LEU A 47 -9.55 2.62 -3.57
C LEU A 47 -9.37 1.89 -2.26
N THR A 48 -8.13 1.80 -1.76
CA THR A 48 -7.85 1.14 -0.47
C THR A 48 -8.55 1.86 0.69
N LEU A 49 -8.53 3.20 0.69
CA LEU A 49 -9.26 4.02 1.67
C LEU A 49 -10.78 3.85 1.57
N ALA A 50 -11.32 3.82 0.35
CA ALA A 50 -12.75 3.64 0.09
C ALA A 50 -13.24 2.25 0.51
N VAL A 51 -12.49 1.19 0.17
CA VAL A 51 -12.82 -0.17 0.58
C VAL A 51 -12.71 -0.30 2.10
N TRP A 52 -11.66 0.26 2.71
CA TRP A 52 -11.54 0.27 4.17
C TRP A 52 -12.71 0.99 4.86
N SER A 53 -13.16 2.14 4.35
CA SER A 53 -14.29 2.87 4.95
C SER A 53 -15.61 2.07 4.88
N VAL A 54 -15.81 1.31 3.81
CA VAL A 54 -16.94 0.36 3.68
C VAL A 54 -16.84 -0.77 4.70
N PHE A 55 -15.68 -1.42 4.84
CA PHE A 55 -15.49 -2.48 5.83
C PHE A 55 -15.67 -1.97 7.27
N LYS A 56 -15.19 -0.75 7.56
CA LYS A 56 -15.43 -0.10 8.85
C LYS A 56 -16.92 0.16 9.09
N ALA A 57 -17.67 0.60 8.08
CA ALA A 57 -19.11 0.81 8.18
C ALA A 57 -19.89 -0.50 8.40
N LEU A 58 -19.35 -1.63 7.94
CA LEU A 58 -19.89 -2.98 8.15
C LEU A 58 -19.47 -3.60 9.50
N GLY A 59 -18.75 -2.88 10.35
CA GLY A 59 -18.30 -3.35 11.66
C GLY A 59 -17.04 -4.23 11.64
N PHE A 60 -16.37 -4.35 10.49
CA PHE A 60 -15.11 -5.09 10.38
C PHE A 60 -13.91 -4.20 10.70
N GLU A 61 -13.13 -4.61 11.68
CA GLU A 61 -11.93 -3.91 12.13
C GLU A 61 -10.68 -4.34 11.37
N ILE A 62 -10.56 -3.91 10.12
CA ILE A 62 -9.37 -4.16 9.29
C ILE A 62 -8.31 -3.08 9.55
N ALA A 63 -7.04 -3.48 9.64
CA ALA A 63 -5.92 -2.56 9.85
C ALA A 63 -5.57 -1.78 8.56
N PRO A 64 -5.96 -0.49 8.44
CA PRO A 64 -5.82 0.26 7.19
C PRO A 64 -4.36 0.38 6.75
N HIS A 65 -3.43 0.42 7.71
CA HIS A 65 -2.00 0.54 7.46
C HIS A 65 -1.44 -0.67 6.70
N THR A 66 -1.86 -1.89 7.08
CA THR A 66 -1.41 -3.11 6.40
C THR A 66 -1.96 -3.19 4.98
N THR A 67 -3.20 -2.74 4.78
CA THR A 67 -3.86 -2.68 3.47
C THR A 67 -3.19 -1.69 2.53
N THR A 68 -2.93 -0.47 2.99
CA THR A 68 -2.28 0.54 2.15
C THR A 68 -0.83 0.17 1.79
N VAL A 69 -0.06 -0.39 2.73
CA VAL A 69 1.36 -0.72 2.49
C VAL A 69 1.50 -1.92 1.56
N SER A 70 0.70 -2.97 1.75
CA SER A 70 0.70 -4.13 0.85
C SER A 70 0.22 -3.77 -0.55
N GLY A 71 -0.81 -2.94 -0.69
CA GLY A 71 -1.26 -2.43 -1.99
C GLY A 71 -0.20 -1.60 -2.71
N ALA A 72 0.51 -0.73 -1.99
CA ALA A 72 1.61 0.05 -2.56
C ALA A 72 2.74 -0.85 -3.08
N ILE A 73 3.12 -1.90 -2.34
CA ILE A 73 4.17 -2.85 -2.77
C ILE A 73 3.77 -3.61 -4.02
N VAL A 74 2.49 -3.97 -4.16
CA VAL A 74 1.98 -4.61 -5.38
C VAL A 74 2.16 -3.68 -6.58
N VAL A 75 1.70 -2.43 -6.48
CA VAL A 75 1.84 -1.42 -7.56
C VAL A 75 3.32 -1.18 -7.89
N LEU A 76 4.16 -1.04 -6.87
CA LEU A 76 5.61 -0.85 -7.00
C LEU A 76 6.28 -2.03 -7.69
N THR A 77 5.92 -3.26 -7.32
CA THR A 77 6.47 -4.47 -7.92
C THR A 77 6.16 -4.52 -9.41
N PHE A 78 4.92 -4.23 -9.79
CA PHE A 78 4.54 -4.20 -11.20
C PHE A 78 5.18 -3.03 -11.96
N THR A 79 5.51 -1.93 -11.28
CA THR A 79 6.09 -0.72 -11.90
C THR A 79 7.61 -0.78 -12.04
N PHE A 80 8.33 -1.15 -10.97
CA PHE A 80 9.79 -1.08 -10.86
C PHE A 80 10.46 -2.45 -10.81
N GLY A 81 9.67 -3.53 -10.85
CA GLY A 81 10.16 -4.90 -10.91
C GLY A 81 10.43 -5.55 -9.55
N ALA A 82 11.02 -6.74 -9.60
CA ALA A 82 11.10 -7.68 -8.48
C ALA A 82 11.87 -7.15 -7.25
N LEU A 83 12.75 -6.16 -7.40
CA LEU A 83 13.50 -5.57 -6.28
C LEU A 83 12.57 -4.96 -5.22
N MET A 84 11.37 -4.53 -5.63
CA MET A 84 10.38 -3.95 -4.73
C MET A 84 9.71 -4.99 -3.81
N HIS A 85 9.89 -6.29 -4.07
CA HIS A 85 9.47 -7.33 -3.12
C HIS A 85 10.18 -7.27 -1.78
N LEU A 86 11.34 -6.58 -1.69
CA LEU A 86 11.97 -6.27 -0.40
C LEU A 86 11.03 -5.47 0.53
N GLY A 87 10.06 -4.74 -0.04
CA GLY A 87 9.01 -4.06 0.72
C GLY A 87 8.14 -5.03 1.55
N TRP A 88 8.08 -6.33 1.24
CA TRP A 88 7.34 -7.29 2.06
C TRP A 88 7.88 -7.40 3.49
N LEU A 89 9.17 -7.13 3.71
CA LEU A 89 9.75 -7.03 5.06
C LEU A 89 9.12 -5.87 5.85
N LEU A 90 8.77 -4.79 5.16
CA LEU A 90 8.08 -3.64 5.75
C LEU A 90 6.65 -4.00 6.11
N VAL A 91 5.93 -4.73 5.25
CA VAL A 91 4.58 -5.25 5.56
C VAL A 91 4.61 -6.13 6.80
N ALA A 92 5.58 -7.05 6.87
CA ALA A 92 5.78 -7.89 8.05
C ALA A 92 6.07 -7.04 9.30
N GLY A 93 6.89 -5.99 9.17
CA GLY A 93 7.18 -5.03 10.25
C GLY A 93 5.95 -4.24 10.72
N VAL A 94 5.06 -3.82 9.82
CA VAL A 94 3.79 -3.15 10.16
C VAL A 94 2.87 -4.12 10.90
N CYS A 95 2.70 -5.34 10.37
CA CYS A 95 1.88 -6.37 11.00
C CYS A 95 2.38 -6.69 12.41
N TRP A 96 3.69 -6.91 12.54
CA TRP A 96 4.33 -7.13 13.84
C TRP A 96 4.12 -5.96 14.80
N SER A 97 4.25 -4.73 14.33
CA SER A 97 4.10 -3.53 15.17
C SER A 97 2.67 -3.36 15.70
N LEU A 98 1.65 -3.68 14.90
CA LEU A 98 0.25 -3.62 15.31
C LEU A 98 -0.09 -4.68 16.37
N VAL A 99 0.42 -5.90 16.16
CA VAL A 99 0.23 -7.01 17.12
C VAL A 99 1.01 -6.75 18.42
N ALA A 100 2.26 -6.30 18.33
CA ALA A 100 3.09 -6.01 19.48
C ALA A 100 2.55 -4.84 20.34
N ARG A 101 1.72 -3.96 19.76
CA ARG A 101 1.00 -2.90 20.48
C ARG A 101 -0.31 -3.37 21.09
N GLY A 102 -0.77 -4.58 20.79
CA GLY A 102 -2.07 -5.10 21.21
C GLY A 102 -3.25 -4.39 20.53
N GLU A 103 -3.01 -3.66 19.43
CA GLU A 103 -4.05 -2.91 18.72
C GLU A 103 -4.86 -3.79 17.78
N ARG A 104 -4.26 -4.88 17.29
CA ARG A 104 -4.87 -5.82 16.34
C ARG A 104 -4.39 -7.25 16.57
N THR A 105 -5.20 -8.21 16.15
CA THR A 105 -4.85 -9.63 16.15
C THR A 105 -4.10 -10.02 14.86
N TYR A 106 -3.33 -11.12 14.88
CA TYR A 106 -2.68 -11.67 13.67
C TYR A 106 -3.63 -11.88 12.48
N PRO A 107 -4.85 -12.46 12.64
CA PRO A 107 -5.77 -12.62 11.52
C PRO A 107 -6.28 -11.29 10.96
N GLU A 108 -6.50 -10.26 11.79
CA GLU A 108 -6.90 -8.93 11.33
C GLU A 108 -5.80 -8.25 10.50
N ALA A 109 -4.54 -8.38 10.93
CA ALA A 109 -3.39 -7.88 10.19
C ALA A 109 -3.24 -8.61 8.84
N ALA A 110 -3.39 -9.94 8.83
CA ALA A 110 -3.34 -10.74 7.60
C ALA A 110 -4.49 -10.40 6.65
N ALA A 111 -5.71 -10.21 7.15
CA ALA A 111 -6.86 -9.78 6.36
C ALA A 111 -6.61 -8.42 5.70
N GLY A 112 -6.00 -7.48 6.43
CA GLY A 112 -5.61 -6.19 5.88
C GLY A 112 -4.57 -6.31 4.77
N VAL A 113 -3.57 -7.18 4.90
CA VAL A 113 -2.60 -7.47 3.83
C VAL A 113 -3.26 -8.06 2.59
N LEU A 114 -4.12 -9.07 2.76
CA LEU A 114 -4.83 -9.71 1.65
C LEU A 114 -5.71 -8.69 0.90
N LEU A 115 -6.43 -7.86 1.64
CA LEU A 115 -7.23 -6.80 1.07
C LEU A 115 -6.39 -5.81 0.27
N GLY A 116 -5.19 -5.45 0.75
CA GLY A 116 -4.30 -4.54 0.05
C GLY A 116 -3.70 -5.14 -1.22
N ILE A 117 -3.38 -6.44 -1.22
CA ILE A 117 -2.95 -7.15 -2.45
C ILE A 117 -4.05 -7.08 -3.51
N LEU A 118 -5.28 -7.41 -3.11
CA LEU A 118 -6.42 -7.42 -4.03
C LEU A 118 -6.71 -6.02 -4.57
N VAL A 119 -6.83 -5.02 -3.69
CA VAL A 119 -7.17 -3.65 -4.09
C VAL A 119 -6.02 -2.98 -4.85
N GLY A 120 -4.77 -3.16 -4.41
CA GLY A 120 -3.59 -2.62 -5.08
C GLY A 120 -3.38 -3.23 -6.46
N GLY A 121 -3.55 -4.55 -6.60
CA GLY A 121 -3.50 -5.23 -7.88
C GLY A 121 -4.63 -4.77 -8.82
N LEU A 122 -5.86 -4.72 -8.32
CA LEU A 122 -7.02 -4.31 -9.11
C LEU A 122 -6.92 -2.83 -9.54
N GLY A 123 -6.47 -1.95 -8.65
CA GLY A 123 -6.22 -0.54 -8.95
C GLY A 123 -5.14 -0.35 -10.02
N TYR A 124 -4.04 -1.14 -9.97
CA TYR A 124 -3.00 -1.11 -11.01
C TYR A 124 -3.55 -1.52 -12.38
N TRP A 125 -4.25 -2.65 -12.46
CA TRP A 125 -4.80 -3.16 -13.71
C TRP A 125 -5.87 -2.24 -14.29
N LEU A 126 -6.79 -1.72 -13.49
CA LEU A 126 -7.78 -0.75 -13.94
C LEU A 126 -7.13 0.51 -14.52
N THR A 127 -6.07 1.01 -13.87
CA THR A 127 -5.37 2.21 -14.35
C THR A 127 -4.67 1.96 -15.68
N ILE A 128 -4.03 0.80 -15.85
CA ILE A 128 -3.44 0.41 -17.13
C ILE A 128 -4.50 0.25 -18.21
N ILE A 129 -5.61 -0.43 -17.91
CA ILE A 129 -6.69 -0.63 -18.87
C ILE A 129 -7.22 0.72 -19.36
N VAL A 130 -7.51 1.65 -18.45
CA VAL A 130 -7.99 2.99 -18.82
C VAL A 130 -6.95 3.73 -19.66
N ILE A 131 -5.68 3.74 -19.26
CA ILE A 131 -4.64 4.49 -20.00
C ILE A 131 -4.37 3.92 -21.40
N TYR A 132 -4.44 2.59 -21.57
CA TYR A 132 -4.09 1.92 -22.83
C TYR A 132 -5.27 1.69 -23.77
N PHE A 133 -6.49 1.53 -23.27
CA PHE A 133 -7.69 1.30 -24.10
C PHE A 133 -8.51 2.58 -24.37
N ASP A 134 -8.18 3.71 -23.73
CA ASP A 134 -8.76 5.04 -24.03
C ASP A 134 -7.96 5.79 -25.11
N ARG A 135 -7.07 5.10 -25.85
CA ARG A 135 -6.35 5.58 -27.03
C ARG A 135 -6.77 4.79 -28.26
#